data_AF-A0A096PAG2-F1
#
_entry.id   AF-A0A096PAG2-F1
#
_cell.length_a   1.000
_cell.length_b   1.000
_cell.length_c   1.000
_cell.angle_alpha   90.00
_cell.angle_beta   90.00
_cell.angle_gamma   90.00
#
_symmetry.space_group_name_H-M   'P 1'
#
loop_
_entity.id
_entity.type
_entity.pdbx_description
1 polymer ?
#
loop_
_entity_poly.entity_id
_entity_poly.type
_entity_poly.pdbx_seq_one_letter_code
_entity_poly.pdbx_strand_id
1 'polypeptide(L)'
;MGRDVRALSEFIDRKTPGIRVDWAETDDAVSAKRWRAWTFTYEKYAHASFANATRVDFVLKADTDTYVHGAHLLRYLNRFDATLPHYIGRQFVERGVAFVASATIVLSREALRLVTVASRDGVGACARGKFTATKAEDVALALCLRDVGVYPHNSRDASGAERFMVFSPQRMRAGSEGLPRWYVKRTMNAQQGPGCCSDEAISFHYVSTDELARARLVRAHGAWSWTPAVASEPPPP
;
A
#
# COMPACT_ATOMS: atom_id res chain seq x y z
N MET A 1 26.16 -13.76 11.69
CA MET A 1 25.20 -13.48 12.78
C MET A 1 23.87 -13.12 12.15
N GLY A 2 23.07 -14.15 11.82
CA GLY A 2 21.79 -13.97 11.11
C GLY A 2 20.75 -13.43 12.08
N ARG A 3 20.17 -12.27 11.76
CA ARG A 3 19.03 -11.76 12.54
C ARG A 3 17.84 -12.64 12.22
N ASP A 4 17.28 -13.25 13.26
CA ASP A 4 16.05 -14.02 13.21
C ASP A 4 14.93 -13.13 12.65
N VAL A 5 14.39 -13.53 11.49
CA VAL A 5 13.35 -12.80 10.76
C VAL A 5 11.98 -12.97 11.44
N ARG A 6 11.85 -13.84 12.46
CA ARG A 6 10.61 -14.06 13.22
C ARG A 6 10.30 -12.93 14.22
N ALA A 7 11.20 -11.98 14.42
CA ALA A 7 10.97 -10.82 15.30
C ALA A 7 10.19 -9.65 14.63
N LEU A 8 9.81 -9.76 13.36
CA LEU A 8 9.43 -8.59 12.53
C LEU A 8 7.94 -8.19 12.52
N SER A 9 7.11 -8.74 13.40
CA SER A 9 5.73 -8.23 13.60
C SER A 9 5.36 -8.14 15.07
N GLU A 10 6.33 -7.81 15.94
CA GLU A 10 5.97 -7.26 17.23
C GLU A 10 5.24 -5.93 16.97
N PHE A 11 4.05 -5.76 17.53
CA PHE A 11 3.31 -4.50 17.41
C PHE A 11 4.23 -3.37 17.92
N ILE A 12 4.85 -2.64 16.99
CA ILE A 12 6.03 -1.79 17.24
C ILE A 12 5.72 -0.72 18.30
N ASP A 13 4.43 -0.39 18.47
CA ASP A 13 3.98 0.54 19.49
C ASP A 13 2.91 -0.06 20.40
N ARG A 14 3.30 -0.95 21.32
CA ARG A 14 2.39 -1.53 22.32
C ARG A 14 1.64 -0.49 23.17
N LYS A 15 2.11 0.76 23.22
CA LYS A 15 1.45 1.87 23.94
C LYS A 15 0.32 2.50 23.13
N THR A 16 0.10 2.08 21.88
CA THR A 16 -0.99 2.54 21.02
C THR A 16 -1.57 1.39 20.22
N PRO A 17 -2.32 0.49 20.88
CA PRO A 17 -2.90 -0.70 20.24
C PRO A 17 -3.93 -0.36 19.15
N GLY A 18 -4.36 0.89 19.04
CA GLY A 18 -5.27 1.36 17.99
C GLY A 18 -5.37 2.88 17.95
N ILE A 19 -6.05 3.38 16.92
CA ILE A 19 -6.30 4.81 16.74
C ILE A 19 -7.70 5.12 17.27
N ARG A 20 -7.81 6.07 18.20
CA ARG A 20 -9.12 6.51 18.73
C ARG A 20 -9.85 7.38 17.71
N VAL A 21 -11.15 7.14 17.61
CA VAL A 21 -12.05 7.75 16.63
C VAL A 21 -13.30 8.30 17.32
N ASP A 22 -13.91 9.31 16.71
CA ASP A 22 -15.14 10.00 17.17
C ASP A 22 -16.37 9.61 16.33
N TRP A 23 -16.31 8.47 15.63
CA TRP A 23 -17.41 7.87 14.86
C TRP A 23 -17.60 6.39 15.24
N ALA A 24 -18.74 5.82 14.85
CA ALA A 24 -18.98 4.39 14.96
C ALA A 24 -18.24 3.64 13.84
N GLU A 25 -17.39 2.67 14.21
CA GLU A 25 -16.63 1.86 13.26
C GLU A 25 -17.56 1.00 12.39
N THR A 26 -17.73 1.38 11.12
CA THR A 26 -18.50 0.66 10.11
C THR A 26 -17.72 0.58 8.80
N ASP A 27 -18.21 -0.23 7.84
CA ASP A 27 -17.61 -0.34 6.50
C ASP A 27 -17.79 0.95 5.68
N ASP A 28 -18.86 1.70 5.93
CA ASP A 28 -19.09 2.99 5.26
C ASP A 28 -18.15 4.11 5.75
N ALA A 29 -17.45 3.90 6.86
CA ALA A 29 -16.55 4.90 7.45
C ALA A 29 -15.11 4.84 6.89
N VAL A 30 -14.83 4.06 5.84
CA VAL A 30 -13.46 3.84 5.30
C VAL A 30 -12.69 5.14 5.01
N SER A 31 -13.34 6.16 4.46
CA SER A 31 -12.71 7.47 4.23
C SER A 31 -12.38 8.21 5.51
N ALA A 32 -13.22 8.12 6.55
CA ALA A 32 -12.93 8.67 7.87
C ALA A 32 -11.76 7.94 8.53
N LYS A 33 -11.72 6.61 8.43
CA LYS A 33 -10.60 5.78 8.90
C LYS A 33 -9.29 6.18 8.23
N ARG A 34 -9.27 6.33 6.90
CA ARG A 34 -8.08 6.79 6.16
C ARG A 34 -7.65 8.19 6.58
N TRP A 35 -8.57 9.15 6.62
CA TRP A 35 -8.27 10.53 7.00
C TRP A 35 -7.59 10.59 8.38
N ARG A 36 -8.14 9.86 9.35
CA ARG A 36 -7.58 9.80 10.70
C ARG A 36 -6.27 9.03 10.76
N ALA A 37 -6.14 7.94 10.02
CA ALA A 37 -4.90 7.14 10.01
C ALA A 37 -3.73 7.96 9.47
N TRP A 38 -3.91 8.71 8.38
CA TRP A 38 -2.85 9.55 7.81
C TRP A 38 -2.42 10.66 8.76
N THR A 39 -3.39 11.44 9.26
CA THR A 39 -3.12 12.55 10.19
C THR A 39 -2.45 12.05 11.47
N PHE A 40 -2.99 10.99 12.07
CA PHE A 40 -2.41 10.36 13.26
C PHE A 40 -0.98 9.86 13.04
N THR A 41 -0.73 9.18 11.92
CA THR A 41 0.60 8.62 11.63
C THR A 41 1.63 9.71 11.46
N TYR A 42 1.26 10.81 10.80
CA TYR A 42 2.14 11.97 10.67
C TYR A 42 2.47 12.57 12.04
N GLU A 43 1.43 12.96 12.77
CA GLU A 43 1.54 13.63 14.07
C GLU A 43 2.38 12.81 15.03
N LYS A 44 2.24 11.49 15.02
CA LYS A 44 2.90 10.63 15.99
C LYS A 44 4.31 10.18 15.59
N TYR A 45 4.51 9.82 14.33
CA TYR A 45 5.73 9.11 13.92
C TYR A 45 6.60 9.85 12.90
N ALA A 46 6.06 10.85 12.20
CA ALA A 46 6.78 11.54 11.13
C ALA A 46 7.03 13.04 11.39
N HIS A 47 6.34 13.65 12.36
CA HIS A 47 6.51 15.06 12.71
C HIS A 47 7.83 15.30 13.47
N ALA A 48 8.56 16.36 13.09
CA ALA A 48 9.92 16.63 13.54
C ALA A 48 10.06 17.00 15.04
N SER A 49 8.96 17.37 15.72
CA SER A 49 9.02 17.81 17.12
C SER A 49 9.21 16.68 18.14
N PHE A 50 9.26 15.42 17.71
CA PHE A 50 9.62 14.30 18.59
C PHE A 50 11.14 14.11 18.57
N ALA A 51 11.84 14.84 19.45
CA ALA A 51 13.30 14.89 19.53
C ALA A 51 14.00 13.52 19.68
N ASN A 52 13.27 12.45 20.02
CA ASN A 52 13.76 11.08 20.18
C ASN A 52 13.07 10.05 19.25
N ALA A 53 12.26 10.48 18.28
CA ALA A 53 11.60 9.56 17.36
C ALA A 53 12.53 9.17 16.21
N THR A 54 12.64 7.87 15.95
CA THR A 54 13.17 7.36 14.68
C THR A 54 12.38 8.01 13.54
N ARG A 55 13.06 8.77 12.67
CA ARG A 55 12.40 9.45 11.55
C ARG A 55 11.81 8.40 10.61
N VAL A 56 10.48 8.38 10.51
CA VAL A 56 9.80 7.61 9.47
C VAL A 56 10.00 8.31 8.13
N ASP A 57 10.54 7.59 7.15
CA ASP A 57 10.75 8.09 5.79
C ASP A 57 9.56 7.83 4.88
N PHE A 58 8.93 6.65 5.00
CA PHE A 58 7.77 6.25 4.21
C PHE A 58 6.74 5.55 5.09
N VAL A 59 5.46 5.80 4.81
CA VAL A 59 4.33 5.12 5.45
C VAL A 59 3.60 4.30 4.41
N LEU A 60 3.41 3.02 4.70
CA LEU A 60 2.60 2.10 3.92
C LEU A 60 1.26 1.87 4.62
N LYS A 61 0.16 2.15 3.92
CA LYS A 61 -1.15 1.54 4.21
C LYS A 61 -1.21 0.20 3.48
N ALA A 62 -1.72 -0.83 4.14
CA ALA A 62 -2.07 -2.13 3.56
C ALA A 62 -3.45 -2.59 4.08
N ASP A 63 -4.22 -3.34 3.29
CA ASP A 63 -5.38 -4.07 3.82
C ASP A 63 -4.94 -5.36 4.53
N THR A 64 -5.81 -5.90 5.38
CA THR A 64 -5.49 -7.05 6.26
C THR A 64 -5.28 -8.36 5.51
N ASP A 65 -5.72 -8.45 4.26
CA ASP A 65 -5.67 -9.60 3.35
C ASP A 65 -4.68 -9.36 2.20
N THR A 66 -3.57 -8.69 2.50
CA THR A 66 -2.57 -8.27 1.52
C THR A 66 -1.19 -8.74 1.90
N TYR A 67 -0.53 -9.42 0.96
CA TYR A 67 0.87 -9.75 1.09
C TYR A 67 1.74 -8.60 0.63
N VAL A 68 2.78 -8.30 1.40
CA VAL A 68 3.80 -7.30 1.05
C VAL A 68 5.19 -7.95 1.13
N HIS A 69 5.90 -7.96 0.00
CA HIS A 69 7.28 -8.40 -0.06
C HIS A 69 8.21 -7.29 0.47
N GLY A 70 8.44 -7.26 1.79
CA GLY A 70 9.16 -6.18 2.47
C GLY A 70 10.53 -5.83 1.85
N ALA A 71 11.34 -6.83 1.49
CA ALA A 71 12.64 -6.56 0.85
C ALA A 71 12.53 -5.87 -0.52
N HIS A 72 11.49 -6.18 -1.30
CA HIS A 72 11.25 -5.54 -2.60
C HIS A 72 10.75 -4.12 -2.42
N LEU A 73 9.85 -3.92 -1.46
CA LEU A 73 9.39 -2.59 -1.07
C LEU A 73 10.56 -1.68 -0.65
N LEU A 74 11.40 -2.15 0.26
CA LEU A 74 12.54 -1.36 0.76
C LEU A 74 13.53 -1.02 -0.35
N ARG A 75 13.89 -1.97 -1.22
CA ARG A 75 14.75 -1.69 -2.38
C ARG A 75 14.13 -0.67 -3.33
N TYR A 76 12.83 -0.78 -3.59
CA TYR A 76 12.11 0.15 -4.46
C TYR A 76 12.09 1.57 -3.87
N LEU A 77 11.81 1.69 -2.57
CA LEU A 77 11.73 2.97 -1.85
C LEU A 77 13.10 3.64 -1.65
N ASN A 78 14.19 2.88 -1.58
CA ASN A 78 15.55 3.41 -1.46
C ASN A 78 16.00 4.28 -2.66
N ARG A 79 15.17 4.37 -3.71
CA ARG A 79 15.41 5.20 -4.90
C ARG A 79 14.76 6.59 -4.80
N PHE A 80 14.04 6.86 -3.71
CA PHE A 80 13.26 8.07 -3.52
C PHE A 80 13.79 8.86 -2.32
N ASP A 81 13.78 10.19 -2.44
CA ASP A 81 14.06 11.08 -1.32
C ASP A 81 12.77 11.32 -0.53
N ALA A 82 12.71 10.83 0.72
CA ALA A 82 11.54 10.98 1.58
C ALA A 82 11.20 12.44 1.94
N THR A 83 12.11 13.39 1.69
CA THR A 83 11.87 14.83 1.84
C THR A 83 11.10 15.44 0.66
N LEU A 84 10.91 14.67 -0.43
CA LEU A 84 10.08 15.04 -1.56
C LEU A 84 8.72 14.31 -1.50
N PRO A 85 7.64 14.90 -2.04
CA PRO A 85 6.30 14.35 -1.92
C PRO A 85 6.05 13.22 -2.91
N HIS A 86 6.17 11.98 -2.44
CA HIS A 86 5.89 10.78 -3.22
C HIS A 86 4.57 10.12 -2.82
N TYR A 87 3.74 9.84 -3.83
CA TYR A 87 2.50 9.07 -3.74
C TYR A 87 2.63 7.83 -4.65
N ILE A 88 2.81 6.66 -4.03
CA ILE A 88 3.28 5.45 -4.73
C ILE A 88 2.29 4.30 -4.52
N GLY A 89 2.06 3.56 -5.59
CA GLY A 89 1.36 2.28 -5.59
C GLY A 89 0.83 1.96 -6.98
N ARG A 90 -0.22 1.15 -7.05
CA ARG A 90 -0.90 0.80 -8.30
C ARG A 90 -1.78 1.95 -8.81
N GLN A 91 -1.53 2.40 -10.03
CA GLN A 91 -2.27 3.53 -10.61
C GLN A 91 -3.56 3.13 -11.32
N PHE A 92 -4.56 3.98 -11.13
CA PHE A 92 -5.85 3.97 -11.81
C PHE A 92 -6.25 5.38 -12.21
N VAL A 93 -7.17 5.48 -13.16
CA VAL A 93 -7.80 6.72 -13.59
C VAL A 93 -9.31 6.57 -13.56
N GLU A 94 -9.98 7.49 -12.88
CA GLU A 94 -11.44 7.56 -12.87
C GLU A 94 -11.88 9.01 -13.10
N ARG A 95 -12.66 9.23 -14.16
CA ARG A 95 -13.20 10.56 -14.53
C ARG A 95 -12.12 11.66 -14.58
N GLY A 96 -10.94 11.33 -15.12
CA GLY A 96 -9.81 12.26 -15.24
C GLY A 96 -8.98 12.45 -13.97
N VAL A 97 -9.33 11.78 -12.87
CA VAL A 97 -8.52 11.78 -11.64
C VAL A 97 -7.63 10.55 -11.64
N ALA A 98 -6.31 10.76 -11.68
CA ALA A 98 -5.34 9.72 -11.43
C ALA A 98 -5.22 9.47 -9.91
N PHE A 99 -5.30 8.22 -9.51
CA PHE A 99 -5.22 7.81 -8.11
C PHE A 99 -4.42 6.53 -7.97
N VAL A 100 -3.86 6.32 -6.78
CA VAL A 100 -3.36 5.01 -6.40
C VAL A 100 -4.52 4.24 -5.78
N ALA A 101 -4.88 3.12 -6.38
CA ALA A 101 -5.85 2.18 -5.81
C ALA A 101 -5.25 0.78 -5.78
N SER A 102 -5.40 0.14 -4.64
CA SER A 102 -5.04 -1.24 -4.33
C SER A 102 -5.13 -1.35 -2.81
N ALA A 103 -4.86 -2.53 -2.29
CA ALA A 103 -4.66 -2.68 -0.88
C ALA A 103 -3.46 -1.88 -0.35
N THR A 104 -2.44 -1.62 -1.16
CA THR A 104 -1.22 -0.93 -0.72
C THR A 104 -1.06 0.48 -1.27
N ILE A 105 -0.87 1.46 -0.38
CA ILE A 105 -0.51 2.85 -0.72
C ILE A 105 0.69 3.29 0.11
N VAL A 106 1.69 3.87 -0.55
CA VAL A 106 2.86 4.44 0.12
C VAL A 106 2.88 5.96 -0.04
N LEU A 107 3.06 6.66 1.08
CA LEU A 107 3.36 8.10 1.12
C LEU A 107 4.75 8.33 1.72
N SER A 108 5.56 9.16 1.08
CA SER A 108 6.75 9.73 1.71
C SER A 108 6.38 10.59 2.92
N ARG A 109 7.32 10.84 3.83
CA ARG A 109 7.19 11.80 4.92
C ARG A 109 6.66 13.16 4.45
N GLU A 110 7.19 13.71 3.35
CA GLU A 110 6.75 15.02 2.87
C GLU A 110 5.31 15.01 2.33
N ALA A 111 4.94 14.02 1.50
CA ALA A 111 3.55 13.88 1.06
C ALA A 111 2.57 13.75 2.24
N LEU A 112 2.95 12.98 3.26
CA LEU A 112 2.14 12.78 4.46
C LEU A 112 2.02 14.07 5.30
N ARG A 113 3.10 14.87 5.37
CA ARG A 113 3.08 16.21 5.98
C ARG A 113 2.08 17.11 5.27
N LEU A 114 2.15 17.20 3.95
CA LEU A 114 1.29 18.07 3.14
C LEU A 114 -0.18 17.72 3.32
N VAL A 115 -0.54 16.42 3.27
CA VAL A 115 -1.90 15.95 3.56
C VAL A 115 -2.34 16.38 4.95
N THR A 116 -1.51 16.17 5.97
CA THR A 116 -1.89 16.45 7.36
C THR A 116 -2.07 17.95 7.62
N VAL A 117 -1.15 18.78 7.12
CA VAL A 117 -1.26 20.25 7.23
C VAL A 117 -2.50 20.74 6.49
N ALA A 118 -2.74 20.30 5.25
CA ALA A 118 -3.92 20.67 4.49
C ALA A 118 -5.22 20.20 5.14
N SER A 119 -5.23 19.02 5.76
CA SER A 119 -6.39 18.53 6.51
C SER A 119 -6.66 19.36 7.76
N ARG A 120 -5.63 19.76 8.50
CA ARG A 120 -5.75 20.64 9.67
C ARG A 120 -6.26 22.03 9.28
N ASP A 121 -5.73 22.58 8.19
CA ASP A 121 -6.02 23.94 7.72
C ASP A 121 -7.31 24.00 6.87
N GLY A 122 -8.00 22.85 6.68
CA GLY A 122 -9.27 22.80 5.97
C GLY A 122 -9.18 23.06 4.46
N VAL A 123 -8.04 22.76 3.84
CA VAL A 123 -7.78 23.05 2.43
C VAL A 123 -8.53 22.07 1.52
N GLY A 124 -9.28 22.60 0.55
CA GLY A 124 -9.79 21.84 -0.60
C GLY A 124 -10.48 20.52 -0.21
N ALA A 125 -10.14 19.44 -0.90
CA ALA A 125 -10.59 18.08 -0.63
C ALA A 125 -9.94 17.44 0.62
N CYS A 126 -8.87 18.02 1.18
CA CYS A 126 -8.24 17.53 2.41
C CYS A 126 -9.07 17.86 3.67
N ALA A 127 -9.96 18.85 3.59
CA ALA A 127 -10.86 19.21 4.68
C ALA A 127 -11.69 17.99 5.11
N ARG A 128 -11.74 17.73 6.43
CA ARG A 128 -12.36 16.53 7.01
C ARG A 128 -13.73 16.22 6.39
N GLY A 129 -14.65 17.18 6.38
CA GLY A 129 -16.00 16.97 5.85
C GLY A 129 -16.04 16.55 4.38
N LYS A 130 -15.18 17.11 3.52
CA LYS A 130 -15.09 16.75 2.09
C LYS A 130 -14.43 15.40 1.88
N PHE A 131 -13.35 15.15 2.62
CA PHE A 131 -12.63 13.88 2.56
C PHE A 131 -13.56 12.73 2.99
N THR A 132 -14.23 12.86 4.13
CA THR A 132 -15.09 11.80 4.69
C THR A 132 -16.41 11.62 3.95
N ALA A 133 -16.90 12.65 3.23
CA ALA A 133 -18.10 12.53 2.39
C ALA A 133 -17.85 11.73 1.10
N THR A 134 -16.59 11.55 0.69
CA THR A 134 -16.25 10.78 -0.51
C THR A 134 -16.29 9.29 -0.17
N LYS A 135 -17.19 8.51 -0.79
CA LYS A 135 -17.37 7.08 -0.47
C LYS A 135 -16.15 6.21 -0.76
N ALA A 136 -15.41 6.51 -1.84
CA ALA A 136 -14.19 5.79 -2.21
C ALA A 136 -12.98 6.49 -1.57
N GLU A 137 -12.35 5.84 -0.60
CA GLU A 137 -11.31 6.42 0.24
C GLU A 137 -10.00 6.69 -0.52
N ASP A 138 -9.68 5.86 -1.51
CA ASP A 138 -8.53 6.07 -2.39
C ASP A 138 -8.72 7.29 -3.31
N VAL A 139 -9.96 7.53 -3.75
CA VAL A 139 -10.31 8.74 -4.52
C VAL A 139 -10.29 9.96 -3.62
N ALA A 140 -10.80 9.85 -2.38
CA ALA A 140 -10.74 10.93 -1.39
C ALA A 140 -9.29 11.39 -1.14
N LEU A 141 -8.38 10.43 -0.94
CA LEU A 141 -6.96 10.69 -0.78
C LEU A 141 -6.35 11.34 -2.02
N ALA A 142 -6.65 10.83 -3.22
CA ALA A 142 -6.11 11.39 -4.47
C ALA A 142 -6.58 12.82 -4.73
N LEU A 143 -7.85 13.14 -4.43
CA LEU A 143 -8.37 14.51 -4.53
C LEU A 143 -7.64 15.45 -3.56
N CYS A 144 -7.44 15.03 -2.31
CA CYS A 144 -6.65 15.80 -1.34
C CYS A 144 -5.21 16.00 -1.81
N LEU A 145 -4.51 14.94 -2.22
CA LEU A 145 -3.13 15.01 -2.70
C LEU A 145 -3.00 15.93 -3.92
N ARG A 146 -3.95 15.88 -4.85
CA ARG A 146 -3.99 16.78 -6.00
C ARG A 146 -4.10 18.25 -5.59
N ASP A 147 -4.95 18.56 -4.61
CA ASP A 147 -5.13 19.93 -4.13
C ASP A 147 -3.87 20.49 -3.44
N VAL A 148 -2.94 19.62 -3.01
CA VAL A 148 -1.60 19.98 -2.50
C VAL A 148 -0.47 19.72 -3.52
N GLY A 149 -0.80 19.51 -4.79
CA GLY A 149 0.18 19.38 -5.88
C GLY A 149 0.92 18.04 -5.94
N VAL A 150 0.41 16.99 -5.30
CA VAL A 150 1.03 15.66 -5.26
C VAL A 150 0.23 14.69 -6.13
N TYR A 151 0.92 13.98 -7.03
CA TYR A 151 0.32 13.07 -8.01
C TYR A 151 0.92 11.66 -7.92
N PRO A 152 0.19 10.61 -8.36
CA PRO A 152 0.70 9.25 -8.38
C PRO A 152 1.99 9.10 -9.20
N HIS A 153 2.99 8.42 -8.63
CA HIS A 153 4.23 8.06 -9.31
C HIS A 153 4.10 6.75 -10.10
N ASN A 154 4.59 6.68 -11.34
CA ASN A 154 4.53 5.46 -12.15
C ASN A 154 5.42 4.38 -11.52
N SER A 155 4.80 3.38 -10.91
CA SER A 155 5.50 2.36 -10.13
C SER A 155 5.91 1.11 -10.90
N ARG A 156 5.64 1.07 -12.21
CA ARG A 156 6.03 -0.03 -13.07
C ARG A 156 7.55 -0.10 -13.21
N ASP A 157 8.07 -1.29 -13.48
CA ASP A 157 9.48 -1.44 -13.82
C ASP A 157 9.79 -0.99 -15.26
N ALA A 158 11.06 -1.12 -15.67
CA ALA A 158 11.51 -0.69 -16.98
C ALA A 158 10.84 -1.42 -18.15
N SER A 159 10.29 -2.62 -17.92
CA SER A 159 9.52 -3.36 -18.92
C SER A 159 8.05 -2.93 -18.98
N GLY A 160 7.61 -2.06 -18.06
CA GLY A 160 6.21 -1.70 -17.87
C GLY A 160 5.43 -2.69 -17.01
N ALA A 161 6.09 -3.68 -16.41
CA ALA A 161 5.43 -4.65 -15.53
C ALA A 161 5.14 -4.04 -14.15
N GLU A 162 4.04 -4.47 -13.56
CA GLU A 162 3.48 -3.85 -12.37
C GLU A 162 4.11 -4.39 -11.09
N ARG A 163 4.32 -3.52 -10.10
CA ARG A 163 4.90 -3.89 -8.79
C ARG A 163 3.83 -4.08 -7.71
N PHE A 164 2.69 -3.43 -7.85
CA PHE A 164 1.61 -3.45 -6.87
C PHE A 164 0.40 -4.10 -7.54
N MET A 165 0.07 -5.32 -7.15
CA MET A 165 -1.00 -6.11 -7.78
C MET A 165 -2.27 -5.99 -6.95
N VAL A 166 -3.40 -5.86 -7.65
CA VAL A 166 -4.75 -5.81 -7.02
C VAL A 166 -5.37 -7.20 -6.91
N PHE A 167 -4.75 -8.19 -7.55
CA PHE A 167 -5.20 -9.57 -7.57
C PHE A 167 -4.11 -10.53 -7.10
N SER A 168 -4.53 -11.71 -6.64
CA SER A 168 -3.64 -12.72 -6.07
C SER A 168 -2.64 -13.18 -7.13
N PRO A 169 -1.49 -13.75 -6.73
CA PRO A 169 -0.51 -14.28 -7.68
C PRO A 169 -1.15 -15.24 -8.69
N GLN A 170 -2.04 -16.12 -8.23
CA GLN A 170 -2.75 -17.08 -9.09
C GLN A 170 -3.66 -16.38 -10.09
N ARG A 171 -4.40 -15.34 -9.68
CA ARG A 171 -5.28 -14.58 -10.58
C ARG A 171 -4.49 -13.75 -11.58
N MET A 172 -3.35 -13.19 -11.17
CA MET A 172 -2.46 -12.49 -12.10
C MET A 172 -1.78 -13.44 -13.09
N ARG A 173 -1.48 -14.68 -12.66
CA ARG A 173 -0.94 -15.75 -13.48
C ARG A 173 -1.96 -16.33 -14.47
N ALA A 174 -3.20 -16.53 -14.03
CA ALA A 174 -4.27 -17.10 -14.83
C ALA A 174 -4.74 -16.09 -15.89
N GLY A 175 -4.08 -16.08 -17.05
CA GLY A 175 -4.44 -15.22 -18.18
C GLY A 175 -5.76 -15.59 -18.87
N SER A 176 -6.41 -16.69 -18.49
CA SER A 176 -7.58 -17.26 -19.18
C SER A 176 -8.93 -16.72 -18.71
N GLU A 177 -9.06 -16.31 -17.43
CA GLU A 177 -10.35 -15.85 -16.87
C GLU A 177 -10.60 -14.35 -17.08
N GLY A 178 -9.59 -13.61 -17.57
CA GLY A 178 -9.65 -12.17 -17.76
C GLY A 178 -9.75 -11.37 -16.47
N LEU A 179 -9.39 -10.09 -16.54
CA LEU A 179 -9.56 -9.15 -15.43
C LEU A 179 -10.97 -8.57 -15.40
N PRO A 180 -11.51 -8.24 -14.21
CA PRO A 180 -12.84 -7.64 -14.11
C PRO A 180 -12.96 -6.37 -14.94
N ARG A 181 -14.13 -6.15 -15.56
CA ARG A 181 -14.39 -4.95 -16.40
C ARG A 181 -14.07 -3.64 -15.69
N TRP A 182 -14.37 -3.54 -14.39
CA TRP A 182 -14.11 -2.34 -13.61
C TRP A 182 -12.62 -2.00 -13.53
N TYR A 183 -11.77 -3.04 -13.51
CA TYR A 183 -10.31 -2.93 -13.41
C TYR A 183 -9.74 -2.52 -14.75
N VAL A 184 -10.09 -3.25 -15.82
CA VAL A 184 -9.63 -2.98 -17.18
C VAL A 184 -9.98 -1.56 -17.60
N LYS A 185 -11.18 -1.07 -17.22
CA LYS A 185 -11.64 0.28 -17.54
C LYS A 185 -10.80 1.39 -16.89
N ARG A 186 -10.20 1.14 -15.73
CA ARG A 186 -9.57 2.17 -14.90
C ARG A 186 -8.06 2.05 -14.84
N THR A 187 -7.50 0.86 -15.08
CA THR A 187 -6.07 0.65 -14.92
C THR A 187 -5.26 1.17 -16.11
N MET A 188 -4.01 1.56 -15.88
CA MET A 188 -3.09 1.93 -16.95
C MET A 188 -2.44 0.71 -17.65
N ASN A 189 -2.40 -0.45 -16.99
CA ASN A 189 -1.85 -1.69 -17.56
C ASN A 189 -2.69 -2.91 -17.15
N ALA A 190 -3.46 -3.49 -18.06
CA ALA A 190 -4.33 -4.63 -17.77
C ALA A 190 -3.69 -6.01 -18.03
N GLN A 191 -2.36 -6.09 -18.16
CA GLN A 191 -1.68 -7.34 -18.51
C GLN A 191 -1.82 -8.43 -17.43
N GLN A 192 -2.04 -9.67 -17.87
CA GLN A 192 -2.00 -10.90 -17.07
C GLN A 192 -1.00 -11.90 -17.70
N GLY A 193 -0.70 -12.97 -16.97
CA GLY A 193 0.19 -14.05 -17.42
C GLY A 193 1.68 -13.70 -17.24
N PRO A 194 2.58 -14.49 -17.85
CA PRO A 194 4.01 -14.25 -17.77
C PRO A 194 4.36 -12.82 -18.19
N GLY A 195 5.09 -12.10 -17.34
CA GLY A 195 5.49 -10.70 -17.58
C GLY A 195 4.47 -9.62 -17.18
N CYS A 196 3.28 -9.97 -16.66
CA CYS A 196 2.35 -8.97 -16.09
C CYS A 196 2.96 -8.15 -14.95
N CYS A 197 3.88 -8.81 -14.25
CA CYS A 197 4.18 -8.54 -12.88
C CYS A 197 5.69 -8.55 -12.74
N SER A 198 6.20 -7.48 -12.16
CA SER A 198 7.63 -7.25 -12.01
C SER A 198 8.31 -8.39 -11.26
N ASP A 199 9.55 -8.70 -11.61
CA ASP A 199 10.42 -9.63 -10.88
C ASP A 199 10.72 -9.13 -9.47
N GLU A 200 10.45 -7.85 -9.24
CA GLU A 200 10.49 -7.18 -7.96
C GLU A 200 9.09 -6.74 -7.52
N ALA A 201 8.09 -7.59 -7.76
CA ALA A 201 6.73 -7.47 -7.24
C ALA A 201 6.75 -7.14 -5.73
N ILE A 202 5.97 -6.14 -5.33
CA ILE A 202 5.91 -5.60 -3.98
C ILE A 202 4.67 -6.11 -3.23
N SER A 203 3.50 -6.13 -3.85
CA SER A 203 2.27 -6.54 -3.14
C SER A 203 1.31 -7.33 -4.00
N PHE A 204 0.58 -8.23 -3.35
CA PHE A 204 -0.55 -8.97 -3.93
C PHE A 204 -1.72 -8.98 -2.94
N HIS A 205 -2.93 -8.94 -3.48
CA HIS A 205 -4.21 -8.91 -2.75
C HIS A 205 -5.22 -9.67 -3.59
N TYR A 206 -6.24 -10.38 -3.17
CA TYR A 206 -6.65 -10.87 -1.87
C TYR A 206 -5.83 -12.12 -1.55
N VAL A 207 -5.16 -12.13 -0.41
CA VAL A 207 -4.38 -13.28 0.07
C VAL A 207 -5.02 -13.79 1.36
N SER A 208 -5.38 -15.06 1.38
CA SER A 208 -6.01 -15.69 2.55
C SER A 208 -5.03 -15.85 3.71
N THR A 209 -5.57 -15.99 4.93
CA THR A 209 -4.76 -16.28 6.12
C THR A 209 -3.96 -17.57 5.99
N ASP A 210 -4.53 -18.58 5.32
CA ASP A 210 -3.86 -19.86 5.08
C ASP A 210 -2.71 -19.72 4.09
N GLU A 211 -2.89 -18.94 3.02
CA GLU A 211 -1.79 -18.62 2.09
C GLU A 211 -0.66 -17.86 2.81
N LEU A 212 -0.99 -16.86 3.64
CA LEU A 212 0.02 -16.12 4.40
C LEU A 212 0.76 -17.01 5.41
N ALA A 213 0.07 -17.96 6.06
CA ALA A 213 0.65 -18.80 7.10
C ALA A 213 1.40 -20.03 6.57
N ARG A 214 0.96 -20.59 5.44
CA ARG A 214 1.39 -21.93 4.98
C ARG A 214 1.89 -21.96 3.55
N ALA A 215 1.95 -20.83 2.85
CA ALA A 215 2.50 -20.78 1.51
C ALA A 215 3.72 -19.85 1.43
N ARG A 216 4.59 -20.16 0.46
CA ARG A 216 5.69 -19.30 0.03
C ARG A 216 5.33 -18.69 -1.31
N LEU A 217 5.54 -17.39 -1.43
CA LEU A 217 5.47 -16.71 -2.72
C LEU A 217 6.71 -17.10 -3.53
N VAL A 218 6.50 -17.67 -4.72
CA VAL A 218 7.57 -18.05 -5.63
C VAL A 218 7.33 -17.47 -7.02
N ARG A 219 8.43 -17.23 -7.74
CA ARG A 219 8.40 -16.85 -9.15
C ARG A 219 9.00 -17.97 -9.98
N ALA A 220 8.25 -18.49 -10.94
CA ALA A 220 8.70 -19.52 -11.88
C ALA A 220 8.12 -19.23 -13.27
N HIS A 221 8.91 -19.45 -14.32
CA HIS A 221 8.49 -19.24 -15.72
C HIS A 221 7.84 -17.87 -15.98
N GLY A 222 8.37 -16.81 -15.38
CA GLY A 222 7.87 -15.45 -15.60
C GLY A 222 6.60 -15.07 -14.84
N ALA A 223 6.10 -15.93 -13.96
CA ALA A 223 4.88 -15.69 -13.19
C ALA A 223 5.06 -15.95 -11.69
N TRP A 224 4.31 -15.21 -10.88
CA TRP A 224 4.24 -15.37 -9.44
C TRP A 224 3.13 -16.36 -9.06
N SER A 225 3.37 -17.18 -8.03
CA SER A 225 2.36 -18.08 -7.46
C SER A 225 2.66 -18.40 -6.00
N TRP A 226 1.61 -18.71 -5.24
CA TRP A 226 1.74 -19.36 -3.95
C TRP A 226 2.04 -20.85 -4.14
N THR A 227 3.03 -21.35 -3.42
CA THR A 227 3.31 -22.79 -3.28
C THR A 227 3.24 -23.17 -1.81
N PRO A 228 2.69 -24.33 -1.43
CA PRO A 228 2.74 -24.80 -0.04
C PRO A 228 4.18 -24.74 0.49
N ALA A 229 4.35 -24.22 1.70
CA ALA A 229 5.61 -24.34 2.41
C ALA A 229 5.80 -25.84 2.70
N VAL A 230 6.84 -26.45 2.13
CA VAL A 230 7.22 -27.81 2.49
C VAL A 230 7.46 -27.80 4.00
N ALA A 231 6.82 -28.70 4.75
CA ALA A 231 7.09 -28.86 6.17
C ALA A 231 8.60 -28.97 6.34
N SER A 232 9.21 -28.07 7.11
CA SER A 232 10.64 -28.13 7.38
C SER A 232 10.96 -29.54 7.88
N GLU A 233 11.85 -30.25 7.19
CA GLU A 233 12.43 -31.46 7.76
C GLU A 233 12.95 -31.13 9.16
N PRO A 234 12.75 -32.01 10.16
CA PRO A 234 13.37 -31.82 11.46
C PRO A 234 14.89 -31.68 11.25
N PRO A 235 15.58 -30.83 12.04
CA PRO A 235 17.03 -30.73 11.94
C PRO A 235 17.65 -32.12 12.12
N PRO A 236 18.75 -32.43 11.40
CA PRO A 236 19.40 -33.73 11.52
C PRO A 236 19.83 -34.00 12.97
N PRO A 237 19.89 -35.29 13.37
CA PRO A 237 20.13 -35.70 14.76
C PRO A 237 21.45 -35.18 15.33
#